data_AF-A0A8J8B102-F1
#
_entry.id   AF-A0A8J8B102-F1
#
_cell.length_a   1.000
_cell.length_b   1.000
_cell.length_c   1.000
_cell.angle_alpha   90.00
_cell.angle_beta   90.00
_cell.angle_gamma   90.00
#
_symmetry.space_group_name_H-M   'P 1'
#
loop_
_entity.id
_entity.type
_entity.pdbx_description
1 polymer ?
#
loop_
_entity_poly.entity_id
_entity_poly.type
_entity_poly.pdbx_seq_one_letter_code
_entity_poly.pdbx_strand_id
1 'polypeptide(L)'
;MNASDFIAAIALVVSLLSAWISYRAHRHSVRMKEDESNLAFSREKSEFLVRIDKARKSFDHLEHRLKGLLDRIGHGADDTRKALAAEAEQLKSDLSYLEGCQRQAWSLWEETYEMGQSGLAHHKPRFLGLIEDDEQFASEAQVRCGRTEEAIDKAETKLTMFFV
;
A
#
# COMPACT_ATOMS: atom_id res chain seq x y z
N MET A 1 5.40 10.33 -74.83
CA MET A 1 4.77 10.26 -73.50
C MET A 1 3.49 11.07 -73.57
N ASN A 2 2.33 10.44 -73.38
CA ASN A 2 1.04 11.12 -73.48
C ASN A 2 0.74 11.82 -72.15
N ALA A 3 -0.02 12.92 -72.17
CA ALA A 3 -0.37 13.68 -70.97
C ALA A 3 -1.02 12.81 -69.87
N SER A 4 -1.75 11.76 -70.28
CA SER A 4 -2.34 10.76 -69.39
C SER A 4 -1.31 9.97 -68.57
N ASP A 5 -0.17 9.60 -69.17
CA ASP A 5 0.87 8.83 -68.48
C ASP A 5 1.57 9.68 -67.41
N PHE A 6 1.75 10.97 -67.70
CA PHE A 6 2.31 11.93 -66.77
C PHE A 6 1.39 12.19 -65.57
N ILE A 7 0.09 12.34 -65.82
CA ILE A 7 -0.91 12.51 -64.75
C ILE A 7 -0.99 11.25 -63.87
N ALA A 8 -0.96 10.06 -64.48
CA ALA A 8 -0.95 8.80 -63.73
C ALA A 8 0.30 8.65 -62.86
N ALA A 9 1.48 9.01 -63.38
CA ALA A 9 2.73 9.00 -62.61
C ALA A 9 2.68 9.96 -61.40
N ILE A 10 2.15 11.17 -61.59
CA ILE A 10 1.97 12.13 -60.48
C ILE A 10 0.97 11.60 -59.46
N ALA A 11 -0.16 11.05 -59.90
CA ALA A 11 -1.17 10.49 -59.00
C ALA A 11 -0.60 9.34 -58.14
N LEU A 12 0.25 8.49 -58.72
CA LEU A 12 0.95 7.43 -58.00
C LEU A 12 1.91 8.00 -56.96
N VAL A 13 2.71 9.02 -57.31
CA VAL A 13 3.62 9.69 -56.37
C VAL A 13 2.86 10.34 -55.22
N VAL A 14 1.75 11.04 -55.49
CA VAL A 14 0.90 11.66 -54.46
C VAL A 14 0.27 10.60 -53.56
N SER A 15 -0.17 9.47 -54.12
CA SER A 15 -0.71 8.36 -53.35
C SER A 15 0.34 7.74 -52.41
N LEU A 16 1.55 7.48 -52.91
CA LEU A 16 2.66 6.96 -52.11
C LEU A 16 3.08 7.94 -51.01
N LEU A 17 3.17 9.24 -51.31
CA LEU A 17 3.48 10.28 -50.31
C LEU A 17 2.39 10.36 -49.24
N SER A 18 1.12 10.31 -49.63
CA SER A 18 -0.01 10.35 -48.70
C SER A 18 -0.03 9.10 -47.80
N ALA A 19 0.23 7.93 -48.37
CA ALA A 19 0.35 6.68 -47.61
C ALA A 19 1.54 6.73 -46.63
N TRP A 20 2.68 7.30 -47.04
CA TRP A 20 3.85 7.45 -46.18
C TRP A 20 3.60 8.44 -45.03
N ILE A 21 2.98 9.59 -45.30
CA ILE A 21 2.60 10.58 -44.26
C ILE A 21 1.59 9.95 -43.28
N SER A 22 0.57 9.26 -43.79
CA SER A 22 -0.43 8.56 -42.97
C SER A 22 0.22 7.49 -42.10
N TYR A 23 1.11 6.66 -42.67
CA TYR A 23 1.87 5.67 -41.92
C TYR A 23 2.74 6.30 -40.83
N ARG A 24 3.43 7.41 -41.13
CA ARG A 24 4.26 8.13 -40.16
C ARG A 24 3.42 8.74 -39.04
N ALA A 25 2.29 9.35 -39.37
CA ALA A 25 1.35 9.91 -38.40
C ALA A 25 0.75 8.82 -37.50
N HIS A 26 0.39 7.67 -38.07
CA HIS A 26 -0.10 6.51 -37.32
C HIS A 26 0.98 5.93 -36.39
N ARG A 27 2.20 5.74 -36.87
CA ARG A 27 3.34 5.32 -36.03
C ARG A 27 3.60 6.29 -34.88
N HIS A 28 3.51 7.59 -35.14
CA HIS A 28 3.68 8.61 -34.11
C HIS A 28 2.56 8.58 -33.07
N SER A 29 1.30 8.42 -33.50
CA SER A 29 0.17 8.36 -32.56
C SER A 29 0.16 7.08 -31.73
N VAL A 30 0.57 5.95 -32.29
CA VAL A 30 0.75 4.69 -31.54
C VAL A 30 1.84 4.86 -30.48
N ARG A 31 3.00 5.41 -30.83
CA ARG A 31 4.08 5.68 -29.87
C ARG A 31 3.65 6.61 -28.75
N MET A 32 2.97 7.71 -29.08
CA MET A 32 2.47 8.65 -28.07
C MET A 32 1.47 7.99 -27.10
N LYS A 33 0.59 7.11 -27.61
CA LYS A 33 -0.33 6.34 -26.76
C LYS A 33 0.39 5.32 -25.88
N GLU A 34 1.43 4.67 -26.39
CA GLU A 34 2.28 3.76 -25.61
C GLU A 34 3.00 4.52 -24.50
N ASP A 35 3.60 5.66 -24.80
CA ASP A 35 4.29 6.51 -23.82
C ASP A 35 3.33 7.05 -22.75
N GLU A 36 2.14 7.51 -23.14
CA GLU A 36 1.09 7.96 -22.22
C GLU A 36 0.61 6.82 -21.30
N SER A 37 0.39 5.63 -21.86
CA SER A 37 0.03 4.43 -21.09
C SER A 37 1.14 4.04 -20.10
N ASN A 38 2.39 4.06 -20.53
CA ASN A 38 3.54 3.73 -19.68
C ASN A 38 3.72 4.73 -18.54
N LEU A 39 3.50 6.02 -18.80
CA LEU A 39 3.57 7.07 -17.80
C LEU A 39 2.42 6.96 -16.79
N ALA A 40 1.19 6.71 -17.26
CA ALA A 40 0.04 6.47 -16.40
C ALA A 40 0.25 5.25 -15.51
N PHE A 41 0.73 4.14 -16.07
CA PHE A 41 1.07 2.93 -15.32
C PHE A 41 2.16 3.19 -14.27
N SER A 42 3.26 3.86 -14.65
CA SER A 42 4.35 4.16 -13.73
C SER A 42 3.90 5.01 -12.55
N ARG A 43 3.01 5.97 -12.81
CA ARG A 43 2.38 6.80 -11.78
C ARG A 43 1.48 5.96 -10.86
N GLU A 44 0.58 5.16 -11.43
CA GLU A 44 -0.33 4.30 -10.66
C GLU A 44 0.43 3.32 -9.77
N LYS A 45 1.47 2.68 -10.32
CA LYS A 45 2.36 1.78 -9.57
C LYS A 45 3.06 2.50 -8.43
N SER A 46 3.59 3.69 -8.69
CA SER A 46 4.25 4.50 -7.67
C SER A 46 3.30 4.91 -6.54
N GLU A 47 2.09 5.36 -6.88
CA GLU A 47 1.04 5.70 -5.92
C GLU A 47 0.65 4.48 -5.06
N PHE A 48 0.58 3.30 -5.68
CA PHE A 48 0.25 2.08 -4.97
C PHE A 48 1.37 1.63 -4.02
N LEU A 49 2.63 1.69 -4.45
CA LEU A 49 3.79 1.44 -3.58
C LEU A 49 3.86 2.40 -2.40
N VAL A 50 3.53 3.68 -2.61
CA VAL A 50 3.46 4.69 -1.54
C VAL A 50 2.37 4.34 -0.53
N ARG A 51 1.21 3.81 -0.98
CA ARG A 51 0.16 3.36 -0.05
C ARG A 51 0.64 2.19 0.82
N ILE A 52 1.29 1.20 0.21
CA ILE A 52 1.85 0.05 0.95
C ILE A 52 2.89 0.53 1.98
N ASP A 53 3.78 1.43 1.59
CA ASP A 53 4.80 1.99 2.50
C ASP A 53 4.18 2.78 3.66
N LYS A 54 3.09 3.52 3.39
CA LYS A 54 2.34 4.23 4.44
C LYS A 54 1.71 3.24 5.44
N ALA A 55 1.10 2.17 4.96
CA ALA A 55 0.53 1.14 5.83
C ALA A 55 1.62 0.49 6.70
N ARG A 56 2.77 0.12 6.11
CA ARG A 56 3.92 -0.42 6.85
C ARG A 56 4.38 0.49 7.98
N LYS A 57 4.57 1.78 7.71
CA LYS A 57 4.95 2.77 8.73
C LYS A 57 3.94 2.85 9.87
N SER A 58 2.64 2.73 9.57
CA SER A 58 1.62 2.70 10.63
C SER A 58 1.69 1.42 11.46
N PHE A 59 2.00 0.28 10.85
CA PHE A 59 2.18 -0.98 11.58
C PHE A 59 3.42 -0.93 12.47
N ASP A 60 4.55 -0.42 11.98
CA ASP A 60 5.78 -0.26 12.79
C ASP A 60 5.53 0.65 14.00
N HIS A 61 4.81 1.76 13.81
CA HIS A 61 4.45 2.65 14.92
C HIS A 61 3.57 1.97 15.96
N LEU A 62 2.55 1.22 15.51
CA LEU A 62 1.67 0.47 16.40
C LEU A 62 2.43 -0.64 17.14
N GLU A 63 3.36 -1.32 16.49
CA GLU A 63 4.20 -2.37 17.07
C GLU A 63 5.02 -1.81 18.24
N HIS A 64 5.67 -0.67 18.04
CA HIS A 64 6.40 0.02 19.11
C HIS A 64 5.50 0.39 20.28
N ARG A 65 4.28 0.85 20.00
CA ARG A 65 3.31 1.20 21.05
C ARG A 65 2.85 -0.03 21.83
N LEU A 66 2.50 -1.12 21.15
CA LEU A 66 2.12 -2.39 21.79
C LEU A 66 3.23 -2.92 22.70
N LYS A 67 4.47 -2.92 22.20
CA LYS A 67 5.64 -3.32 22.98
C LYS A 67 5.84 -2.44 24.21
N GLY A 68 5.69 -1.12 24.07
CA GLY A 68 5.78 -0.19 25.20
C GLY A 68 4.72 -0.44 26.28
N LEU A 69 3.47 -0.73 25.88
CA LEU A 69 2.41 -1.07 26.85
C LEU A 69 2.65 -2.41 27.54
N LEU A 70 3.08 -3.43 26.80
CA LEU A 70 3.46 -4.72 27.38
C LEU A 70 4.61 -4.58 28.38
N ASP A 71 5.60 -3.74 28.06
CA ASP A 71 6.73 -3.46 28.94
C ASP A 71 6.29 -2.74 30.22
N ARG A 72 5.42 -1.72 30.11
CA ARG A 72 4.82 -1.03 31.27
C ARG A 72 4.07 -2.00 32.18
N ILE A 73 3.23 -2.87 31.61
CA ILE A 73 2.52 -3.90 32.40
C ILE A 73 3.54 -4.84 33.04
N GLY A 74 4.55 -5.31 32.30
CA GLY A 74 5.58 -6.24 32.78
C GLY A 74 6.38 -5.73 33.97
N HIS A 75 6.65 -4.42 34.02
CA HIS A 75 7.35 -3.74 35.12
C HIS A 75 6.44 -3.30 36.28
N GLY A 76 5.12 -3.43 36.14
CA GLY A 76 4.17 -3.10 37.19
C GLY A 76 4.25 -4.04 38.40
N ALA A 77 3.74 -3.59 39.54
CA ALA A 77 3.58 -4.42 40.74
C ALA A 77 2.72 -5.67 40.46
N ASP A 78 2.92 -6.74 41.24
CA ASP A 78 2.22 -8.03 41.07
C ASP A 78 0.70 -7.90 40.95
N ASP A 79 0.09 -7.03 41.76
CA ASP A 79 -1.35 -6.82 41.74
C ASP A 79 -1.82 -6.10 40.46
N THR A 80 -1.03 -5.14 39.95
CA THR A 80 -1.29 -4.51 38.64
C THR A 80 -1.16 -5.52 37.52
N ARG A 81 -0.13 -6.37 37.55
CA ARG A 81 0.09 -7.42 36.53
C ARG A 81 -1.06 -8.42 36.50
N LYS A 82 -1.55 -8.83 37.68
CA LYS A 82 -2.73 -9.70 37.78
C LYS A 82 -4.00 -9.00 37.28
N ALA A 83 -4.18 -7.73 37.63
CA ALA A 83 -5.35 -6.96 37.20
C ALA A 83 -5.39 -6.74 35.68
N LEU A 84 -4.22 -6.62 35.03
CA LEU A 84 -4.07 -6.33 33.60
C LEU A 84 -3.70 -7.55 32.74
N ALA A 85 -3.87 -8.76 33.28
CA ALA A 85 -3.45 -9.99 32.60
C ALA A 85 -4.20 -10.20 31.27
N ALA A 86 -5.50 -9.87 31.23
CA ALA A 86 -6.32 -10.01 30.02
C ALA A 86 -5.89 -9.02 28.93
N GLU A 87 -5.62 -7.78 29.32
CA GLU A 87 -5.10 -6.74 28.43
C GLU A 87 -3.73 -7.14 27.88
N ALA A 88 -2.84 -7.67 28.71
CA ALA A 88 -1.53 -8.14 28.27
C ALA A 88 -1.63 -9.29 27.25
N GLU A 89 -2.52 -10.26 27.46
CA GLU A 89 -2.74 -11.33 26.48
C GLU A 89 -3.34 -10.80 25.17
N GLN A 90 -4.26 -9.84 25.24
CA GLN A 90 -4.80 -9.20 24.04
C GLN A 90 -3.72 -8.44 23.27
N LEU A 91 -2.85 -7.68 23.94
CA LEU A 91 -1.75 -6.96 23.30
C LEU A 91 -0.73 -7.91 22.65
N LYS A 92 -0.47 -9.08 23.26
CA LYS A 92 0.39 -10.11 22.65
C LYS A 92 -0.23 -10.70 21.39
N SER A 93 -1.54 -10.98 21.43
CA SER A 93 -2.30 -11.44 20.26
C SER A 93 -2.25 -10.40 19.14
N ASP A 94 -2.48 -9.13 19.49
CA ASP A 94 -2.43 -8.02 18.55
C ASP A 94 -1.04 -7.88 17.92
N LEU A 95 0.03 -8.03 18.72
CA LEU A 95 1.42 -8.00 18.24
C LEU A 95 1.70 -9.14 17.24
N SER A 96 1.27 -10.36 17.55
CA SER A 96 1.46 -11.51 16.65
C SER A 96 0.74 -11.34 15.31
N TYR A 97 -0.46 -10.74 15.32
CA TYR A 97 -1.19 -10.46 14.09
C TYR A 97 -0.49 -9.35 13.29
N LEU A 98 -0.03 -8.30 13.95
CA LEU A 98 0.65 -7.16 13.33
C LEU A 98 1.96 -7.56 12.62
N GLU A 99 2.72 -8.50 13.20
CA GLU A 99 3.88 -9.10 12.52
C GLU A 99 3.48 -9.81 11.21
N GLY A 100 2.27 -10.40 11.18
CA GLY A 100 1.66 -10.94 9.96
C GLY A 100 1.38 -9.86 8.93
N CYS A 101 0.73 -8.76 9.33
CA CYS A 101 0.46 -7.61 8.46
C CYS A 101 1.75 -7.01 7.89
N GLN A 102 2.82 -6.87 8.69
CA GLN A 102 4.12 -6.37 8.21
C GLN A 102 4.73 -7.29 7.15
N ARG A 103 4.72 -8.60 7.36
CA ARG A 103 5.19 -9.58 6.37
C ARG A 103 4.36 -9.53 5.09
N GLN A 104 3.03 -9.44 5.22
CA GLN A 104 2.12 -9.32 4.08
C GLN A 104 2.40 -8.04 3.30
N ALA A 105 2.51 -6.89 3.96
CA ALA A 105 2.79 -5.62 3.33
C ALA A 105 4.17 -5.61 2.64
N TRP A 106 5.17 -6.31 3.17
CA TRP A 106 6.45 -6.49 2.50
C TRP A 106 6.32 -7.33 1.21
N SER A 107 5.62 -8.47 1.28
CA SER A 107 5.34 -9.32 0.10
C SER A 107 4.61 -8.52 -0.98
N LEU A 108 3.58 -7.77 -0.60
CA LEU A 108 2.81 -6.92 -1.52
C LEU A 108 3.68 -5.84 -2.16
N TRP A 109 4.62 -5.27 -1.42
CA TRP A 109 5.54 -4.27 -1.94
C TRP A 109 6.46 -4.87 -3.00
N GLU A 110 7.11 -6.00 -2.71
CA GLU A 110 8.00 -6.71 -3.64
C GLU A 110 7.24 -7.16 -4.90
N GLU A 111 6.09 -7.80 -4.73
CA GLU A 111 5.23 -8.25 -5.83
C GLU A 111 4.81 -7.07 -6.72
N THR A 112 4.39 -5.95 -6.13
CA THR A 112 4.02 -4.74 -6.86
C THR A 112 5.22 -4.14 -7.59
N TYR A 113 6.40 -4.12 -6.95
CA TYR A 113 7.61 -3.54 -7.51
C TYR A 113 8.07 -4.29 -8.77
N GLU A 114 7.89 -5.60 -8.83
CA GLU A 114 8.23 -6.40 -10.01
C GLU A 114 7.12 -6.45 -11.06
N MET A 115 5.90 -6.04 -10.70
CA MET A 115 4.73 -6.19 -11.55
C MET A 115 4.75 -5.27 -12.78
N GLY A 116 4.31 -5.82 -13.92
CA GLY A 116 3.99 -5.07 -15.14
C GLY A 116 2.53 -4.59 -15.18
N GLN A 117 2.16 -3.86 -16.23
CA GLN A 117 0.85 -3.20 -16.36
C GLN A 117 -0.35 -4.15 -16.24
N SER A 118 -0.32 -5.29 -16.93
CA SER A 118 -1.41 -6.28 -16.88
C SER A 118 -1.53 -6.95 -15.52
N GLY A 119 -0.38 -7.27 -14.89
CA GLY A 119 -0.34 -7.84 -13.55
C GLY A 119 -0.96 -6.89 -12.53
N LEU A 120 -0.56 -5.61 -12.56
CA LEU A 120 -1.06 -4.64 -11.59
C LEU A 120 -2.57 -4.44 -11.76
N ALA A 121 -3.05 -4.32 -13.00
CA ALA A 121 -4.49 -4.20 -13.26
C ALA A 121 -5.30 -5.39 -12.73
N HIS A 122 -4.75 -6.60 -12.79
CA HIS A 122 -5.44 -7.81 -12.34
C HIS A 122 -5.38 -8.00 -10.82
N HIS A 123 -4.23 -7.73 -10.19
CA HIS A 123 -4.00 -8.03 -8.78
C HIS A 123 -4.32 -6.85 -7.84
N LYS A 124 -4.33 -5.62 -8.34
CA LYS A 124 -4.56 -4.41 -7.53
C LYS A 124 -5.83 -4.47 -6.67
N PRO A 125 -7.01 -4.92 -7.17
CA PRO A 125 -8.20 -5.00 -6.32
C PRO A 125 -8.01 -5.93 -5.12
N ARG A 126 -7.37 -7.09 -5.33
CA ARG A 126 -7.07 -8.03 -4.25
C ARG A 126 -6.07 -7.44 -3.26
N PHE A 127 -5.01 -6.81 -3.75
CA PHE A 127 -3.99 -6.21 -2.89
C PHE A 127 -4.55 -5.04 -2.07
N LEU A 128 -5.45 -4.23 -2.65
CA LEU A 128 -6.16 -3.18 -1.91
C LEU A 128 -7.01 -3.77 -0.79
N GLY A 129 -7.77 -4.84 -1.04
CA GLY A 129 -8.55 -5.49 0.02
C GLY A 129 -7.68 -5.98 1.18
N LEU A 130 -6.54 -6.61 0.88
CA LEU A 130 -5.60 -7.05 1.91
C LEU A 130 -5.04 -5.89 2.75
N ILE A 131 -4.68 -4.78 2.10
CA ILE A 131 -4.19 -3.58 2.79
C ILE A 131 -5.30 -2.97 3.64
N GLU A 132 -6.53 -2.91 3.14
CA GLU A 132 -7.69 -2.33 3.85
C GLU A 132 -8.05 -3.16 5.09
N ASP A 133 -8.01 -4.48 4.99
CA ASP A 133 -8.22 -5.39 6.12
C ASP A 133 -7.14 -5.19 7.20
N ASP A 134 -5.86 -5.09 6.80
CA ASP A 134 -4.74 -4.84 7.72
C ASP A 134 -4.82 -3.43 8.35
N GLU A 135 -5.17 -2.40 7.57
CA GLU A 135 -5.37 -1.02 8.03
C GLU A 135 -6.53 -0.93 9.03
N GLN A 136 -7.64 -1.66 8.77
CA GLN A 136 -8.76 -1.74 9.69
C GLN A 136 -8.34 -2.39 11.02
N PHE A 137 -7.65 -3.54 10.95
CA PHE A 137 -7.12 -4.20 12.15
C PHE A 137 -6.23 -3.25 12.96
N ALA A 138 -5.30 -2.54 12.31
CA ALA A 138 -4.39 -1.62 12.99
C ALA A 138 -5.16 -0.46 13.66
N SER A 139 -6.18 0.07 13.02
CA SER A 139 -7.06 1.10 13.61
C SER A 139 -7.77 0.58 14.87
N GLU A 140 -8.32 -0.63 14.83
CA GLU A 140 -8.97 -1.25 15.99
C GLU A 140 -7.99 -1.54 17.13
N ALA A 141 -6.80 -2.05 16.81
CA ALA A 141 -5.73 -2.29 17.76
C ALA A 141 -5.24 -0.98 18.41
N GLN A 142 -5.20 0.12 17.67
CA GLN A 142 -4.85 1.44 18.21
C GLN A 142 -5.86 1.95 19.24
N VAL A 143 -7.15 1.67 19.03
CA VAL A 143 -8.21 1.94 20.03
C VAL A 143 -8.02 1.06 21.27
N ARG A 144 -7.71 -0.22 21.09
CA ARG A 144 -7.41 -1.14 22.21
C ARG A 144 -6.21 -0.65 23.03
N CYS A 145 -5.14 -0.21 22.38
CA CYS A 145 -3.98 0.41 23.04
C CYS A 145 -4.39 1.57 23.96
N GLY A 146 -5.26 2.47 23.48
CA GLY A 146 -5.75 3.60 24.29
C GLY A 146 -6.53 3.15 25.53
N ARG A 147 -7.38 2.13 25.40
CA ARG A 147 -8.11 1.55 26.54
C ARG A 147 -7.18 0.89 27.55
N THR A 148 -6.16 0.17 27.07
CA THR A 148 -5.16 -0.46 27.94
C THR A 148 -4.31 0.57 28.67
N GLU A 149 -3.94 1.65 27.99
CA GLU A 149 -3.22 2.78 28.59
C GLU A 149 -4.03 3.41 29.74
N GLU A 150 -5.31 3.70 29.53
CA GLU A 150 -6.20 4.16 30.60
C GLU A 150 -6.33 3.16 31.76
N ALA A 151 -6.33 1.85 31.47
CA ALA A 151 -6.42 0.81 32.48
C ALA A 151 -5.14 0.73 33.33
N ILE A 152 -3.96 0.89 32.71
CA ILE A 152 -2.68 0.99 33.40
C ILE A 152 -2.70 2.18 34.36
N ASP A 153 -3.04 3.37 33.86
CA ASP A 153 -3.03 4.60 34.67
C ASP A 153 -3.99 4.50 35.87
N LYS A 154 -5.16 3.87 35.69
CA LYS A 154 -6.13 3.61 36.78
C LYS A 154 -5.58 2.61 37.81
N ALA A 155 -4.88 1.57 37.38
CA ALA A 155 -4.30 0.57 38.26
C ALA A 155 -3.15 1.17 39.11
N GLU A 156 -2.28 1.95 38.49
CA GLU A 156 -1.17 2.65 39.17
C GLU A 156 -1.69 3.70 40.19
N THR A 157 -2.72 4.45 39.83
CA THR A 157 -3.33 5.44 40.72
C THR A 157 -3.96 4.79 41.96
N LYS A 158 -4.64 3.64 41.79
CA LYS A 158 -5.23 2.91 42.92
C LYS A 158 -4.16 2.45 43.92
N LEU A 159 -3.05 1.89 43.44
CA LEU A 159 -1.95 1.49 44.32
C LEU A 159 -1.41 2.68 45.12
N THR A 160 -1.23 3.83 44.48
CA THR A 160 -0.71 5.03 45.15
C THR A 160 -1.63 5.50 46.30
N MET A 161 -2.95 5.37 46.16
CA MET A 161 -3.90 5.74 47.23
C MET A 161 -3.94 4.74 48.40
N PHE A 162 -3.54 3.48 48.20
CA PHE A 162 -3.50 2.49 49.29
C PHE A 162 -2.25 2.61 50.18
N PHE A 163 -1.23 3.36 49.74
CA PHE A 163 0.03 3.55 50.48
C PHE A 163 0.15 4.95 51.15
N VAL A 164 -0.91 5.76 51.14
CA VAL A 164 -1.03 7.04 51.88
C VAL A 164 -2.03 6.88 53.01
#